data_AF-A0A9X9XFW1-F1
#
_entry.id   AF-A0A9X9XFW1-F1
#
_cell.length_a   1.000
_cell.length_b   1.000
_cell.length_c   1.000
_cell.angle_alpha   90.00
_cell.angle_beta   90.00
_cell.angle_gamma   90.00
#
_symmetry.space_group_name_H-M   'P 1'
#
loop_
_entity.id
_entity.type
_entity.pdbx_description
1 polymer ?
#
loop_
_entity_poly.entity_id
_entity_poly.type
_entity_poly.pdbx_seq_one_letter_code
_entity_poly.pdbx_strand_id
1 'polypeptide(L)' 'MINLAVRILLALGGSLAALFVARDSPNFGVVQGMLSTVVLVCFVLLLVLWRWRKDE' A
#
# COMPACT_ATOMS: atom_id res chain seq x y z
N MET A 1 -11.72 12.39 -6.54
CA MET A 1 -10.25 12.23 -6.66
C MET A 1 -9.69 11.30 -5.59
N ILE A 2 -9.91 11.57 -4.31
CA ILE A 2 -9.42 10.73 -3.18
C ILE A 2 -9.89 9.26 -3.27
N ASN A 3 -11.15 9.02 -3.64
CA ASN A 3 -11.68 7.65 -3.79
C ASN A 3 -10.86 6.79 -4.76
N LEU A 4 -10.37 7.38 -5.86
CA LEU A 4 -9.60 6.65 -6.87
C LEU A 4 -8.22 6.28 -6.32
N ALA A 5 -7.58 7.19 -5.58
CA ALA A 5 -6.31 6.91 -4.90
C ALA A 5 -6.44 5.81 -3.84
N VAL A 6 -7.50 5.86 -3.02
CA VAL A 6 -7.79 4.82 -2.00
C VAL A 6 -8.04 3.47 -2.67
N ARG A 7 -8.77 3.43 -3.79
CA ARG A 7 -9.00 2.18 -4.53
C ARG A 7 -7.70 1.58 -5.08
N ILE A 8 -6.80 2.40 -5.63
CA ILE A 8 -5.48 1.92 -6.09
C ILE A 8 -4.69 1.37 -4.90
N LEU A 9 -4.66 2.09 -3.78
CA LEU A 9 -3.92 1.67 -2.58
C LEU A 9 -4.45 0.35 -2.01
N LEU A 10 -5.77 0.19 -1.96
CA LEU A 10 -6.42 -1.04 -1.52
C LEU A 10 -6.23 -2.19 -2.52
N ALA A 11 -6.19 -1.91 -3.82
CA ALA A 11 -5.92 -2.92 -4.84
C ALA A 11 -4.49 -3.47 -4.71
N LEU A 12 -3.51 -2.58 -4.46
CA LEU A 12 -2.12 -2.97 -4.21
C LEU A 12 -1.99 -3.75 -2.89
N GLY A 13 -2.55 -3.21 -1.80
CA GLY A 13 -2.53 -3.89 -0.50
C GLY A 13 -3.25 -5.24 -0.52
N GLY A 14 -4.36 -5.35 -1.26
CA GLY A 14 -5.10 -6.61 -1.42
C GLY A 14 -4.36 -7.64 -2.27
N SER A 15 -3.64 -7.18 -3.30
CA SER A 15 -2.78 -8.05 -4.11
C SER A 15 -1.62 -8.61 -3.29
N LEU A 16 -1.01 -7.78 -2.44
CA LEU A 16 0.03 -8.22 -1.52
C LEU A 16 -0.52 -9.12 -0.42
N ALA A 17 -1.68 -8.80 0.15
CA ALA A 17 -2.33 -9.62 1.19
C ALA A 17 -2.65 -11.03 0.70
N ALA A 18 -3.05 -11.16 -0.56
CA ALA A 18 -3.32 -12.47 -1.18
C ALA A 18 -2.10 -13.38 -1.28
N LEU A 19 -0.88 -12.85 -1.14
CA LEU A 19 0.34 -13.65 -1.06
C LEU A 19 0.52 -14.29 0.33
N PHE A 20 -0.07 -13.73 1.38
CA PHE A 20 0.12 -14.15 2.76
C PHE A 20 -1.12 -14.83 3.37
N VAL A 21 -2.33 -14.42 2.96
CA VAL A 21 -3.60 -14.88 3.52
C VAL A 21 -4.60 -15.15 2.41
N ALA A 22 -5.32 -16.27 2.53
CA ALA A 22 -6.42 -16.62 1.63
C ALA A 22 -7.52 -15.55 1.65
N ARG A 23 -8.10 -15.23 0.48
CA ARG A 23 -9.10 -14.16 0.33
C ARG A 23 -10.36 -14.38 1.17
N ASP A 24 -10.74 -15.63 1.39
CA ASP A 24 -11.93 -16.01 2.17
C ASP A 24 -11.67 -16.02 3.69
N SER A 25 -10.44 -15.73 4.12
CA SER A 25 -10.09 -15.65 5.53
C SER A 25 -10.76 -14.45 6.19
N PRO A 26 -11.31 -14.60 7.42
CA PRO A 26 -11.86 -13.47 8.18
C PRO A 26 -10.82 -12.37 8.45
N ASN A 27 -9.52 -12.70 8.41
CA ASN A 27 -8.43 -11.77 8.67
C ASN A 27 -7.92 -11.06 7.41
N PHE A 28 -8.42 -11.39 6.21
CA PHE A 28 -7.90 -10.84 4.96
C PHE A 28 -7.98 -9.31 4.91
N GLY A 29 -9.11 -8.74 5.34
CA GLY A 29 -9.31 -7.28 5.38
C GLY A 29 -8.30 -6.55 6.29
N VAL A 30 -7.94 -7.16 7.43
CA VAL A 30 -6.95 -6.60 8.36
C VAL A 30 -5.56 -6.59 7.71
N VAL A 31 -5.15 -7.71 7.13
CA VAL A 31 -3.84 -7.84 6.46
C VAL A 31 -3.76 -6.94 5.23
N GLN A 32 -4.83 -6.84 4.45
CA GLN A 32 -4.94 -5.88 3.35
C GLN A 32 -4.73 -4.44 3.83
N GLY A 33 -5.41 -4.03 4.90
CA GLY A 33 -5.25 -2.69 5.48
C GLY A 33 -3.81 -2.43 5.92
N MET A 34 -3.20 -3.37 6.64
CA MET A 34 -1.80 -3.27 7.07
C MET A 34 -0.84 -3.14 5.89
N LEU A 35 -0.98 -3.96 4.85
CA LEU A 35 -0.11 -3.91 3.68
C LEU A 35 -0.35 -2.66 2.83
N SER A 36 -1.60 -2.17 2.74
CA SER A 36 -1.89 -0.86 2.15
C SER A 36 -1.15 0.26 2.88
N THR A 37 -1.08 0.24 4.22
CA THR A 37 -0.27 1.20 4.98
C THR A 37 1.21 1.09 4.66
N VAL A 38 1.77 -0.11 4.56
CA VAL A 38 3.18 -0.31 4.17
C VAL A 38 3.46 0.25 2.78
N VAL A 39 2.58 0.00 1.80
CA VAL A 39 2.69 0.56 0.45
C VAL A 39 2.69 2.09 0.49
N LEU A 40 1.82 2.69 1.29
CA LEU A 40 1.75 4.14 1.44
C LEU A 40 3.05 4.71 2.02
N VAL A 41 3.59 4.09 3.07
CA VAL A 41 4.87 4.50 3.69
C VAL A 41 6.01 4.39 2.68
N CYS A 42 6.13 3.28 1.96
CA CYS A 42 7.14 3.10 0.92
C CYS A 42 7.01 4.18 -0.17
N PHE A 43 5.80 4.50 -0.59
CA PHE A 43 5.57 5.55 -1.58
C PHE A 43 6.06 6.92 -1.09
N VAL A 44 5.74 7.29 0.15
CA VAL A 44 6.22 8.54 0.77
C VAL A 44 7.75 8.56 0.88
N LEU A 45 8.36 7.45 1.34
CA LEU A 45 9.82 7.34 1.44
C LEU A 45 10.50 7.50 0.07
N LEU A 46 9.95 6.88 -0.98
CA LEU A 46 10.47 7.04 -2.34
C LEU A 46 10.40 8.49 -2.82
N LEU A 47 9.31 9.20 -2.53
CA LEU A 47 9.19 10.62 -2.86
C LEU A 47 10.22 11.47 -2.11
N VAL A 48 10.41 11.21 -0.81
CA VAL A 48 11.39 11.91 0.02
C VAL A 48 12.81 11.66 -0.51
N LEU A 49 13.17 10.40 -0.77
CA LEU A 49 14.49 10.04 -1.30
C LEU A 49 14.73 10.61 -2.70
N TRP A 50 13.70 10.64 -3.55
CA TRP A 50 13.81 11.23 -4.88
C TRP A 50 14.01 12.74 -4.81
N ARG A 51 13.30 13.42 -3.90
CA ARG A 51 13.46 14.85 -3.68
C ARG A 51 14.85 15.17 -3.13
N TRP A 52 15.29 14.43 -2.11
CA TRP A 52 16.61 14.62 -1.51
C TRP A 52 17.73 14.46 -2.54
N ARG A 53 17.68 13.42 -3.39
CA ARG A 53 18.67 13.23 -4.48
C ARG A 53 18.65 14.34 -5.53
N LYS A 54 17.52 15.01 -5.73
CA LYS A 54 17.39 16.09 -6.73
C LYS A 54 17.92 17.43 -6.22
N ASP A 55 17.94 17.60 -4.90
CA ASP A 55 18.40 18.84 -4.24
C ASP A 55 19.91 18.82 -3.95
N GLU A 56 20.59 17.71 -4.27
CA GLU A 56 22.05 17.48 -4.19
C GLU A 56 22.69 17.59 -5.57
#